data_AF-A0A7S4G2T6-F1
#
_entry.id   AF-A0A7S4G2T6-F1
#
_cell.length_a   1.000
_cell.length_b   1.000
_cell.length_c   1.000
_cell.angle_alpha   90.00
_cell.angle_beta   90.00
_cell.angle_gamma   90.00
#
_symmetry.space_group_name_H-M   'P 1'
#
loop_
_entity.id
_entity.type
_entity.pdbx_description
1 polymer ?
#
loop_
_entity_poly.entity_id
_entity_poly.type
_entity_poly.pdbx_seq_one_letter_code
_entity_poly.pdbx_strand_id
1 'polypeptide(L)'
;KFVSYCLLVLANLVTNNTPNQEALVRLSGINYTIDLLADIDGYDNVENVQLATVKLLGALSMHNLEVQSLILLGRTGHVVNTLLDGMRGAAANAALVVAYAGLLVNLSTNPANHALLGTKTLTECLECLGRHSGDKRIGKRLLYVVQ
;
A
#
# COMPACT_ATOMS: atom_id res chain seq x y z
N LYS A 1 13.28 8.68 -11.56
CA LYS A 1 13.84 7.30 -11.75
C LYS A 1 14.70 6.81 -10.59
N PHE A 2 15.71 7.56 -10.11
CA PHE A 2 16.58 7.12 -9.01
C PHE A 2 15.80 6.74 -7.73
N VAL A 3 14.86 7.60 -7.32
CA VAL A 3 14.03 7.40 -6.11
C VAL A 3 13.25 6.09 -6.15
N SER A 4 12.54 5.79 -7.26
CA SER A 4 11.80 4.54 -7.40
C SER A 4 12.69 3.30 -7.29
N TYR A 5 13.94 3.36 -7.76
CA TYR A 5 14.89 2.25 -7.60
C TYR A 5 15.29 2.05 -6.14
N CYS A 6 15.64 3.13 -5.43
CA CYS A 6 15.99 3.05 -4.01
C CYS A 6 14.85 2.44 -3.18
N LEU A 7 13.61 2.88 -3.43
CA LEU A 7 12.42 2.36 -2.75
C LEU A 7 12.20 0.86 -3.02
N LEU A 8 12.39 0.41 -4.26
CA LEU A 8 12.28 -1.02 -4.61
C LEU A 8 13.38 -1.85 -3.96
N VAL A 9 14.61 -1.34 -3.89
CA VAL A 9 15.71 -2.00 -3.18
C VAL A 9 15.38 -2.15 -1.69
N LEU A 10 14.90 -1.07 -1.05
CA LEU A 10 14.47 -1.11 0.34
C LEU A 10 13.31 -2.10 0.54
N ALA A 11 12.31 -2.11 -0.35
CA ALA A 11 11.19 -3.04 -0.27
C ALA A 11 11.67 -4.50 -0.31
N ASN A 12 12.63 -4.81 -1.18
CA ASN A 12 13.22 -6.14 -1.25
C ASN A 12 14.03 -6.51 0.00
N LEU A 13 14.78 -5.57 0.57
CA LEU A 13 15.58 -5.80 1.77
C LEU A 13 14.74 -6.11 3.01
N VAL A 14 13.55 -5.50 3.12
CA VAL A 14 12.65 -5.67 4.27
C VAL A 14 11.61 -6.77 4.06
N THR A 15 11.36 -7.21 2.82
CA THR A 15 10.39 -8.28 2.55
C THR A 15 10.80 -9.57 3.26
N ASN A 16 9.91 -10.09 4.13
CA ASN A 16 10.14 -11.29 4.94
C ASN A 16 11.39 -11.24 5.81
N ASN A 17 11.86 -10.04 6.18
CA ASN A 17 13.05 -9.87 7.01
C ASN A 17 12.75 -8.92 8.18
N THR A 18 12.28 -9.50 9.29
CA THR A 18 11.87 -8.76 10.48
C THR A 18 12.97 -7.84 11.04
N PRO A 19 14.24 -8.27 11.18
CA PRO A 19 15.30 -7.37 11.62
C PRO A 19 15.46 -6.13 10.73
N ASN A 20 15.38 -6.29 9.40
CA ASN A 20 15.49 -5.17 8.47
C ASN A 20 14.24 -4.29 8.50
N GLN A 21 13.04 -4.86 8.67
CA GLN A 21 11.80 -4.11 8.86
C GLN A 21 11.91 -3.21 10.10
N GLU A 22 12.29 -3.79 11.25
CA GLU A 22 12.45 -3.04 12.50
C GLU A 22 13.53 -1.95 12.39
N ALA A 23 14.67 -2.27 11.78
CA ALA A 23 15.73 -1.29 11.56
C ALA A 23 15.24 -0.10 10.73
N LEU A 24 14.51 -0.35 9.63
CA LEU A 24 14.01 0.71 8.78
C LEU A 24 12.89 1.54 9.45
N VAL A 25 12.04 0.91 10.27
CA VAL A 25 11.04 1.61 11.10
C VAL A 25 11.72 2.53 12.11
N ARG A 26 12.74 2.04 12.83
CA ARG A 26 13.50 2.83 13.83
C ARG A 26 14.22 4.02 13.22
N LEU A 27 14.65 3.93 11.96
CA LEU A 27 15.27 5.03 11.23
C LEU A 27 14.27 6.08 10.70
N SER A 28 13.02 6.09 11.21
CA SER A 28 11.92 6.93 10.72
C SER A 28 11.55 6.70 9.26
N GLY A 29 11.97 5.57 8.68
CA GLY A 29 11.73 5.26 7.27
C GLY A 29 10.25 5.13 6.94
N ILE A 30 9.42 4.77 7.92
CA ILE A 30 7.97 4.65 7.75
C ILE A 30 7.27 5.99 7.54
N ASN A 31 7.56 7.00 8.37
CA ASN A 31 6.94 8.33 8.27
C ASN A 31 7.33 8.99 6.95
N TYR A 32 8.61 8.93 6.58
CA TYR A 32 9.07 9.41 5.27
C TYR A 32 8.34 8.74 4.11
N THR A 33 8.14 7.41 4.18
CA THR A 33 7.47 6.66 3.11
C THR A 33 5.97 6.99 3.03
N ILE A 34 5.31 7.25 4.16
CA ILE A 34 3.92 7.73 4.21
C ILE A 34 3.80 9.12 3.60
N ASP A 35 4.67 10.05 4.01
CA ASP A 35 4.68 11.42 3.47
C ASP A 35 4.96 11.42 1.96
N LEU A 36 5.87 10.56 1.50
CA LEU A 36 6.17 10.41 0.08
C LEU A 36 4.94 9.95 -0.73
N LEU A 37 4.09 9.09 -0.16
CA LEU A 37 2.86 8.66 -0.84
C LEU A 37 1.86 9.81 -0.96
N ALA A 38 1.77 10.67 0.07
CA ALA A 38 0.85 11.81 0.10
C ALA A 38 1.28 12.95 -0.83
N ASP A 39 2.59 13.20 -0.95
CA ASP A 39 3.14 14.37 -1.64
C ASP A 39 3.88 13.98 -2.95
N ILE A 40 3.37 13.00 -3.68
CA ILE A 40 4.08 12.35 -4.79
C ILE A 40 4.06 13.11 -6.12
N ASP A 41 3.22 14.13 -6.24
CA ASP A 41 2.99 14.91 -7.48
C ASP A 41 4.22 15.69 -7.95
N GLY A 42 5.22 15.88 -7.08
CA GLY A 42 6.48 16.56 -7.40
C GLY A 42 7.53 15.70 -8.13
N TYR A 43 7.24 14.43 -8.43
CA TYR A 43 8.24 13.49 -8.99
C TYR A 43 8.01 13.19 -10.47
N ASP A 44 9.09 13.24 -11.27
CA ASP A 44 9.09 12.64 -12.60
C ASP A 44 8.86 11.13 -12.50
N ASN A 45 7.89 10.61 -13.28
CA ASN A 45 7.45 9.21 -13.28
C ASN A 45 6.71 8.79 -12.00
N VAL A 46 5.69 9.58 -11.65
CA VAL A 46 4.81 9.41 -10.49
C VAL A 46 4.35 7.96 -10.29
N GLU A 47 3.85 7.28 -11.33
CA GLU A 47 3.33 5.91 -11.20
C GLU A 47 4.38 4.91 -10.69
N ASN A 48 5.63 5.02 -11.14
CA ASN A 48 6.69 4.12 -10.69
C ASN A 48 7.12 4.42 -9.25
N VAL A 49 7.11 5.70 -8.84
CA VAL A 49 7.38 6.08 -7.45
C VAL A 49 6.23 5.57 -6.58
N GLN A 50 4.98 5.78 -6.97
CA GLN A 50 3.79 5.29 -6.26
C GLN A 50 3.86 3.77 -6.07
N LEU A 51 4.10 3.03 -7.14
CA LEU A 51 4.23 1.57 -7.08
C LEU A 51 5.32 1.13 -6.10
N ALA A 52 6.48 1.78 -6.13
CA ALA A 52 7.60 1.45 -5.26
C ALA A 52 7.32 1.79 -3.80
N THR A 53 6.74 2.96 -3.53
CA THR A 53 6.33 3.42 -2.19
C THR A 53 5.33 2.46 -1.57
N VAL A 54 4.28 2.10 -2.31
CA VAL A 54 3.24 1.17 -1.84
C VAL A 54 3.78 -0.22 -1.56
N LYS A 55 4.71 -0.70 -2.40
CA LYS A 55 5.41 -1.98 -2.17
C LYS A 55 6.26 -1.94 -0.91
N LEU A 56 6.99 -0.86 -0.66
CA LEU A 56 7.79 -0.69 0.55
C LEU A 56 6.89 -0.67 1.80
N LEU A 57 5.80 0.10 1.78
CA LEU A 57 4.82 0.13 2.86
C LEU A 57 4.21 -1.25 3.12
N GLY A 58 3.85 -1.97 2.07
CA GLY A 58 3.34 -3.34 2.17
C GLY A 58 4.36 -4.31 2.76
N ALA A 59 5.63 -4.19 2.37
CA ALA A 59 6.71 -5.01 2.89
C ALA A 59 7.03 -4.71 4.37
N LEU A 60 6.97 -3.43 4.78
CA LEU A 60 7.18 -3.01 6.16
C LEU A 60 6.06 -3.47 7.10
N SER A 61 4.82 -3.41 6.62
CA SER A 61 3.62 -3.75 7.40
C SER A 61 3.27 -5.22 7.40
N MET A 62 4.02 -6.04 6.65
CA MET A 62 3.78 -7.47 6.59
C MET A 62 4.06 -8.10 7.96
N HIS A 63 3.03 -8.70 8.56
CA HIS A 63 3.05 -9.33 9.89
C HIS A 63 3.41 -8.38 11.06
N ASN A 64 3.35 -7.06 10.87
CA ASN A 64 3.61 -6.09 11.94
C ASN A 64 2.38 -5.19 12.15
N LEU A 65 1.56 -5.52 13.16
CA LEU A 65 0.29 -4.84 13.43
C LEU A 65 0.47 -3.38 13.84
N GLU A 66 1.54 -3.06 14.57
CA GLU A 66 1.86 -1.68 14.98
C GLU A 66 2.16 -0.82 13.76
N VAL A 67 3.02 -1.33 12.87
CA VAL A 67 3.33 -0.68 11.58
C VAL A 67 2.09 -0.54 10.71
N GLN A 68 1.21 -1.54 10.66
CA GLN A 68 -0.07 -1.44 9.95
C GLN A 68 -0.92 -0.28 10.49
N SER A 69 -1.05 -0.15 11.81
CA SER A 69 -1.82 0.95 12.41
C SER A 69 -1.14 2.31 12.18
N LEU A 70 0.19 2.39 12.25
CA LEU A 70 0.94 3.61 11.93
C LEU A 70 0.70 4.06 10.49
N ILE A 71 0.70 3.15 9.51
CA ILE A 71 0.39 3.48 8.11
C ILE A 71 -1.05 3.98 7.98
N LEU A 72 -2.01 3.29 8.58
CA LEU A 72 -3.42 3.65 8.47
C LEU A 72 -3.72 5.02 9.12
N LEU A 73 -3.14 5.27 10.29
CA LEU A 73 -3.35 6.49 11.08
C LEU A 73 -2.42 7.63 10.65
N GLY A 74 -1.38 7.34 9.86
CA GLY A 74 -0.46 8.31 9.30
C GLY A 74 -1.20 9.43 8.56
N ARG A 75 -0.80 10.70 8.81
CA ARG A 75 -1.53 11.92 8.39
C ARG A 75 -3.06 11.77 8.52
N THR A 76 -3.56 11.36 9.69
CA THR A 76 -5.01 11.36 10.01
C THR A 76 -5.89 10.66 8.97
N GLY A 77 -5.49 9.49 8.45
CA GLY A 77 -6.30 8.69 7.52
C GLY A 77 -6.21 9.11 6.06
N HIS A 78 -5.32 10.05 5.71
CA HIS A 78 -5.13 10.48 4.31
C HIS A 78 -4.68 9.34 3.39
N VAL A 79 -3.91 8.39 3.92
CA VAL A 79 -3.40 7.24 3.18
C VAL A 79 -4.52 6.44 2.51
N VAL A 80 -5.64 6.21 3.19
CA VAL A 80 -6.76 5.41 2.62
C VAL A 80 -7.33 6.10 1.37
N ASN A 81 -7.57 7.41 1.46
CA ASN A 81 -8.07 8.19 0.33
C ASN A 81 -7.06 8.21 -0.82
N THR A 82 -5.77 8.40 -0.53
CA THR A 82 -4.71 8.33 -1.55
C THR A 82 -4.68 6.98 -2.27
N LEU A 83 -4.86 5.88 -1.53
CA LEU A 83 -4.90 4.54 -2.13
C LEU A 83 -6.14 4.36 -3.03
N LEU A 84 -7.32 4.77 -2.58
CA LEU A 84 -8.55 4.67 -3.38
C LEU A 84 -8.51 5.58 -4.61
N ASP A 85 -8.11 6.84 -4.45
CA ASP A 85 -7.96 7.79 -5.56
C ASP A 85 -6.92 7.31 -6.56
N GLY A 86 -5.80 6.77 -6.06
CA GLY A 86 -4.77 6.13 -6.87
C GLY A 86 -5.33 4.94 -7.67
N MET A 87 -6.18 4.10 -7.06
CA MET A 87 -6.83 3.00 -7.77
C MET A 87 -7.81 3.48 -8.85
N ARG A 88 -8.57 4.56 -8.58
CA ARG A 88 -9.48 5.16 -9.56
C ARG A 88 -8.73 5.78 -10.75
N GLY A 89 -7.62 6.48 -10.47
CA GLY A 89 -6.79 7.13 -11.47
C GLY A 89 -5.91 6.18 -12.28
N ALA A 90 -5.50 5.04 -11.69
CA ALA A 90 -4.64 4.04 -12.32
C ALA A 90 -5.42 3.01 -13.18
N ALA A 91 -6.57 3.37 -13.75
CA ALA A 91 -7.46 2.44 -14.45
C ALA A 91 -6.82 1.68 -15.63
N ALA A 92 -5.70 2.17 -16.19
CA ALA A 92 -4.93 1.46 -17.22
C ALA A 92 -3.73 0.66 -16.65
N ASN A 93 -3.33 0.90 -15.40
CA ASN A 93 -2.16 0.30 -14.75
C ASN A 93 -2.58 -0.72 -13.68
N ALA A 94 -2.92 -1.93 -14.13
CA ALA A 94 -3.33 -3.02 -13.25
C ALA A 94 -2.28 -3.37 -12.17
N ALA A 95 -0.98 -3.18 -12.43
CA ALA A 95 0.06 -3.46 -11.45
C ALA A 95 0.00 -2.50 -10.25
N LEU A 96 -0.29 -1.23 -10.52
CA LEU A 96 -0.43 -0.20 -9.49
C LEU A 96 -1.74 -0.40 -8.70
N VAL A 97 -2.85 -0.70 -9.39
CA VAL A 97 -4.12 -1.04 -8.72
C VAL A 97 -3.97 -2.25 -7.80
N VAL A 98 -3.28 -3.30 -8.24
CA VAL A 98 -2.96 -4.48 -7.41
C VAL A 98 -2.12 -4.11 -6.20
N ALA A 99 -1.15 -3.20 -6.35
CA ALA A 99 -0.31 -2.78 -5.24
C ALA A 99 -1.11 -2.02 -4.19
N TYR A 100 -1.93 -1.04 -4.60
CA TYR A 100 -2.79 -0.28 -3.72
C TYR A 100 -3.77 -1.16 -2.96
N ALA A 101 -4.50 -2.02 -3.68
CA ALA A 101 -5.39 -2.99 -3.05
C ALA A 101 -4.64 -3.95 -2.12
N GLY A 102 -3.47 -4.42 -2.54
CA GLY A 102 -2.64 -5.31 -1.75
C GLY A 102 -2.21 -4.69 -0.42
N LEU A 103 -1.92 -3.38 -0.41
CA LEU A 103 -1.66 -2.64 0.82
C LEU A 103 -2.92 -2.49 1.67
N LEU A 104 -4.05 -2.05 1.10
CA LEU A 104 -5.32 -1.93 1.84
C LEU A 104 -5.71 -3.23 2.54
N VAL A 105 -5.59 -4.37 1.84
CA VAL A 105 -5.85 -5.71 2.40
C VAL A 105 -4.87 -6.06 3.51
N ASN A 106 -3.59 -5.74 3.34
CA ASN A 106 -2.62 -5.99 4.39
C ASN A 106 -2.95 -5.18 5.65
N LEU A 107 -3.33 -3.91 5.49
CA LEU A 107 -3.76 -3.06 6.61
C LEU A 107 -5.04 -3.57 7.27
N SER A 108 -5.98 -4.14 6.51
CA SER A 108 -7.23 -4.69 7.05
C SER A 108 -7.08 -6.04 7.75
N THR A 109 -5.90 -6.65 7.72
CA THR A 109 -5.64 -7.89 8.49
C THR A 109 -5.52 -7.63 9.99
N ASN A 110 -5.21 -6.40 10.40
CA ASN A 110 -5.33 -5.95 11.78
C ASN A 110 -6.82 -5.68 12.10
N PRO A 111 -7.42 -6.37 13.10
CA PRO A 111 -8.83 -6.19 13.44
C PRO A 111 -9.23 -4.75 13.79
N ALA A 112 -8.35 -3.99 14.45
CA ALA A 112 -8.61 -2.59 14.79
C ALA A 112 -8.65 -1.72 13.52
N ASN A 113 -7.73 -1.96 12.59
CA ASN A 113 -7.70 -1.29 11.30
C ASN A 113 -8.91 -1.67 10.42
N HIS A 114 -9.32 -2.93 10.45
CA HIS A 114 -10.49 -3.41 9.72
C HIS A 114 -11.75 -2.63 10.12
N ALA A 115 -11.97 -2.46 11.43
CA ALA A 115 -13.08 -1.68 11.95
C ALA A 115 -13.04 -0.20 11.51
N LEU A 116 -11.83 0.39 11.41
CA LEU A 116 -11.63 1.78 10.97
C LEU A 116 -11.81 1.97 9.46
N LEU A 117 -11.29 1.04 8.64
CA LEU A 117 -11.48 1.07 7.19
C LEU A 117 -12.96 0.97 6.84
N GLY A 118 -13.69 0.11 7.57
CA GLY A 118 -15.12 -0.10 7.40
C GLY A 118 -15.48 -0.78 6.08
N THR A 119 -16.70 -1.29 6.01
CA THR A 119 -17.18 -2.07 4.86
C THR A 119 -17.17 -1.27 3.57
N LYS A 120 -17.51 0.03 3.61
CA LYS A 120 -17.58 0.89 2.41
C LYS A 120 -16.24 0.97 1.67
N THR A 121 -15.14 1.20 2.38
CA THR A 121 -13.79 1.30 1.81
C THR A 121 -13.37 -0.03 1.17
N LEU A 122 -13.66 -1.14 1.82
CA LEU A 122 -13.33 -2.47 1.32
C LEU A 122 -14.18 -2.84 0.09
N THR A 123 -15.48 -2.49 0.08
CA THR A 123 -16.35 -2.63 -1.09
C THR A 123 -15.82 -1.84 -2.27
N GLU A 124 -15.38 -0.60 -2.05
CA GLU A 124 -14.85 0.22 -3.14
C GLU A 124 -13.53 -0.33 -3.70
N CYS A 125 -12.66 -0.84 -2.83
CA CYS A 125 -11.44 -1.56 -3.23
C CYS A 125 -11.78 -2.77 -4.11
N LEU A 126 -12.80 -3.54 -3.73
CA LEU A 126 -13.30 -4.69 -4.51
C LEU A 126 -13.85 -4.27 -5.87
N GLU A 127 -14.63 -3.20 -5.94
CA GLU A 127 -15.17 -2.66 -7.20
C GLU A 127 -14.05 -2.25 -8.15
N CYS A 128 -13.03 -1.56 -7.63
CA CYS A 128 -11.87 -1.16 -8.42
C CYS A 128 -11.09 -2.37 -8.94
N LEU A 129 -10.86 -3.39 -8.10
CA LEU A 129 -10.24 -4.65 -8.54
C LEU A 129 -11.08 -5.39 -9.59
N GLY A 130 -12.40 -5.39 -9.45
CA GLY A 130 -13.33 -6.06 -10.37
C GLY A 130 -13.24 -5.55 -11.81
N ARG A 131 -12.92 -4.25 -11.99
CA ARG A 131 -12.68 -3.64 -13.31
C ARG A 131 -11.47 -4.23 -14.04
N HIS A 132 -10.62 -4.95 -13.32
CA HIS A 132 -9.42 -5.61 -13.85
C HIS A 132 -9.47 -7.14 -13.67
N SER A 133 -10.67 -7.72 -13.57
CA SER A 133 -10.91 -9.16 -13.34
C SER A 133 -10.24 -10.12 -14.34
N GLY A 134 -9.77 -9.62 -15.49
CA GLY A 134 -8.93 -10.38 -16.43
C GLY A 134 -7.47 -10.57 -16.00
N ASP A 135 -6.97 -9.87 -14.99
CA ASP A 135 -5.59 -10.01 -14.48
C ASP A 135 -5.51 -11.10 -13.41
N LYS A 136 -4.71 -12.14 -13.68
CA LYS A 136 -4.52 -13.30 -12.78
C LYS A 136 -4.01 -12.91 -11.38
N ARG A 137 -3.32 -11.77 -11.23
CA ARG A 137 -2.81 -11.27 -9.95
C ARG A 137 -3.93 -10.74 -9.05
N ILE A 138 -5.04 -10.32 -9.63
CA ILE A 138 -6.18 -9.72 -8.95
C ILE A 138 -7.09 -10.78 -8.34
N GLY A 139 -7.30 -11.91 -9.03
CA GLY A 139 -8.12 -13.02 -8.53
C GLY A 139 -7.70 -13.53 -7.15
N LYS A 140 -6.39 -13.57 -6.85
CA LYS A 140 -5.89 -13.97 -5.53
C LYS A 140 -6.12 -12.92 -4.44
N ARG A 141 -6.18 -11.62 -4.79
CA ARG A 141 -6.37 -10.52 -3.84
C ARG A 141 -7.84 -10.31 -3.51
N LEU A 142 -8.72 -10.48 -4.49
CA LEU A 142 -10.18 -10.44 -4.30
C LEU A 142 -10.66 -11.44 -3.23
N LEU A 143 -10.09 -12.66 -3.20
CA LEU A 143 -10.45 -13.69 -2.21
C LEU A 143 -10.18 -13.28 -0.75
N TYR A 144 -9.19 -12.41 -0.50
CA TYR A 144 -8.84 -11.97 0.86
C TYR A 144 -9.69 -10.81 1.38
N VAL A 145 -10.37 -10.06 0.49
CA VAL A 145 -11.18 -8.90 0.89
C VAL A 145 -12.62 -9.29 1.21
N VAL A 146 -13.07 -10.45 0.70
CA VAL A 146 -14.45 -10.95 0.84
C VAL A 146 -14.62 -11.89 2.05
N GLN A 147 -13.53 -12.25 2.73
CA GLN A 147 -13.52 -13.09 3.95
C GLN A 147 -13.53 -12.22 5.21
#